data_AF-A0A2H5ZXX2-F1
#
_entry.id   AF-A0A2H5ZXX2-F1
#
_cell.length_a   1.000
_cell.length_b   1.000
_cell.length_c   1.000
_cell.angle_alpha   90.00
_cell.angle_beta   90.00
_cell.angle_gamma   90.00
#
_symmetry.space_group_name_H-M   'P 1'
#
loop_
_entity.id
_entity.type
_entity.pdbx_description
1 polymer ?
#
loop_
_entity_poly.entity_id
_entity_poly.type
_entity_poly.pdbx_seq_one_letter_code
_entity_poly.pdbx_strand_id
1 'polypeptide(L)'
;MALNDPTKKMSKSVPGSYIALTEDPDDIRRKVRSAVTDPGPPERGARLADASPGVANLFTLLEVFAPDAYPRFAEAYTEGTIRYSELKQVLADALVEALRPIRERYRYLVSRPQEVWEILRAGAARARPVAVATMDEVRRRMGLRGDGA
;
A
#
# COMPACT_ATOMS: atom_id res chain seq x y z
N MET A 1 -9.28 -1.64 0.20
CA MET A 1 -9.79 -2.75 1.04
C MET A 1 -8.83 -3.91 1.02
N ALA A 2 -8.98 -4.91 1.89
CA ALA A 2 -8.19 -6.12 1.85
C ALA A 2 -8.53 -6.97 0.61
N LEU A 3 -7.53 -7.64 0.04
CA LEU A 3 -7.72 -8.41 -1.18
C LEU A 3 -8.54 -9.69 -0.97
N ASN A 4 -8.37 -10.35 0.18
CA ASN A 4 -9.05 -11.59 0.54
C ASN A 4 -10.39 -11.39 1.26
N ASP A 5 -10.62 -10.22 1.85
CA ASP A 5 -11.86 -9.84 2.52
C ASP A 5 -12.14 -8.35 2.23
N PRO A 6 -12.88 -8.05 1.14
CA PRO A 6 -13.05 -6.69 0.67
C PRO A 6 -14.00 -5.87 1.56
N THR A 7 -14.51 -6.42 2.67
CA THR A 7 -15.24 -5.67 3.71
C THR A 7 -14.33 -5.09 4.77
N LYS A 8 -13.07 -5.54 4.82
CA LYS A 8 -12.06 -5.10 5.79
C LYS A 8 -11.00 -4.21 5.14
N LYS A 9 -10.32 -3.42 5.99
CA LYS A 9 -9.11 -2.68 5.59
C LYS A 9 -7.92 -3.63 5.47
N MET A 10 -6.97 -3.31 4.58
CA MET A 10 -5.69 -4.01 4.52
C MET A 10 -4.99 -3.96 5.89
N SER A 11 -4.52 -5.10 6.36
CA SER A 11 -3.76 -5.20 7.61
C SER A 11 -2.52 -6.05 7.42
N LYS A 12 -1.37 -5.52 7.83
CA LYS A 12 -0.09 -6.26 7.81
C LYS A 12 -0.14 -7.53 8.66
N SER A 13 -0.96 -7.53 9.71
CA SER A 13 -1.10 -8.66 10.63
C SER A 13 -2.04 -9.75 10.12
N VAL A 14 -2.75 -9.52 9.01
CA VAL A 14 -3.66 -10.50 8.40
C VAL A 14 -3.01 -11.05 7.12
N PRO A 15 -2.59 -12.32 7.10
CA PRO A 15 -1.97 -12.92 5.92
C PRO A 15 -2.85 -12.80 4.67
N GLY A 16 -2.26 -12.45 3.54
CA GLY A 16 -2.95 -12.31 2.25
C GLY A 16 -3.89 -11.09 2.13
N SER A 17 -4.03 -10.28 3.18
CA SER A 17 -4.90 -9.08 3.18
C SER A 17 -4.32 -7.92 2.38
N TYR A 18 -2.99 -7.82 2.30
CA TYR A 18 -2.28 -6.64 1.85
C TYR A 18 -1.15 -6.96 0.85
N ILE A 19 -0.75 -5.94 0.09
CA ILE A 19 0.46 -5.92 -0.72
C ILE A 19 1.49 -5.02 -0.01
N ALA A 20 2.68 -5.54 0.29
CA ALA A 20 3.74 -4.72 0.86
C ALA A 20 4.38 -3.81 -0.20
N LEU A 21 4.91 -2.65 0.22
CA LEU A 21 5.67 -1.77 -0.69
C LEU A 21 6.96 -2.43 -1.21
N THR A 22 7.50 -3.36 -0.45
CA THR A 22 8.73 -4.10 -0.76
C THR A 22 8.44 -5.52 -1.27
N GLU A 23 7.19 -5.81 -1.62
CA GLU A 23 6.76 -7.16 -2.03
C GLU A 23 7.42 -7.59 -3.34
N ASP A 24 7.78 -8.87 -3.43
CA ASP A 24 8.33 -9.44 -4.66
C ASP A 24 7.30 -9.41 -5.81
N PRO A 25 7.71 -9.22 -7.09
CA PRO A 25 6.78 -9.21 -8.21
C PRO A 25 5.85 -10.43 -8.26
N ASP A 26 6.35 -11.62 -7.97
CA ASP A 26 5.57 -12.85 -8.10
C ASP A 26 4.55 -12.98 -6.97
N ASP A 27 4.90 -12.47 -5.79
CA ASP A 27 4.01 -12.38 -4.64
C ASP A 27 2.88 -11.36 -4.88
N ILE A 28 3.19 -10.21 -5.50
CA ILE A 28 2.17 -9.23 -5.93
C ILE A 28 1.18 -9.91 -6.88
N ARG A 29 1.68 -10.55 -7.94
CA ARG A 29 0.84 -11.24 -8.93
C ARG A 29 -0.04 -12.30 -8.30
N ARG A 30 0.53 -13.14 -7.42
CA ARG A 30 -0.21 -14.18 -6.72
C ARG A 30 -1.33 -13.59 -5.85
N LYS A 31 -1.03 -12.55 -5.07
CA LYS A 31 -2.00 -11.90 -4.18
C LYS A 31 -3.15 -11.24 -4.95
N VAL A 32 -2.83 -10.48 -6.00
CA VAL A 32 -3.86 -9.84 -6.85
C VAL A 32 -4.71 -10.88 -7.57
N ARG A 33 -4.11 -11.98 -8.06
CA ARG A 33 -4.85 -13.09 -8.68
C ARG A 33 -5.89 -13.70 -7.73
N SER A 34 -5.54 -13.80 -6.44
CA SER A 34 -6.43 -14.32 -5.38
C SER A 34 -7.47 -13.32 -4.85
N ALA A 35 -7.47 -12.06 -5.31
CA ALA A 35 -8.40 -11.06 -4.81
C ALA A 35 -9.86 -11.47 -5.04
N VAL A 36 -10.73 -11.22 -4.06
CA VAL A 36 -12.16 -11.59 -4.14
C VAL A 36 -12.84 -10.78 -5.24
N THR A 37 -13.58 -11.47 -6.09
CA THR A 37 -14.43 -10.91 -7.16
C THR A 37 -15.73 -11.68 -7.21
N ASP A 38 -16.66 -11.20 -8.04
CA ASP A 38 -17.92 -11.89 -8.29
C ASP A 38 -17.67 -13.20 -9.06
N PRO A 39 -18.60 -14.18 -8.98
CA PRO A 39 -18.46 -15.48 -9.65
C PRO A 39 -18.37 -15.41 -11.17
N GLY A 40 -18.87 -14.33 -11.78
CA GLY A 40 -18.90 -14.13 -13.21
C GLY A 40 -19.16 -12.67 -13.57
N PRO A 41 -19.19 -12.32 -14.87
CA PRO A 41 -19.51 -10.97 -15.30
C PRO A 41 -20.93 -10.60 -14.86
N PRO A 42 -21.21 -9.30 -14.62
CA PRO A 42 -22.53 -8.84 -14.25
C PRO A 42 -23.49 -8.89 -15.44
N GLU A 43 -24.78 -8.64 -15.18
CA GLU A 43 -25.75 -8.43 -16.25
C GLU A 43 -25.41 -7.20 -17.09
N ARG A 44 -25.76 -7.25 -18.38
CA ARG A 44 -25.57 -6.12 -19.29
C ARG A 44 -26.35 -4.90 -18.79
N GLY A 45 -25.70 -3.76 -18.71
CA GLY A 45 -26.24 -2.52 -18.17
C GLY A 45 -25.98 -2.31 -16.67
N ALA A 46 -25.29 -3.25 -16.00
CA ALA A 46 -24.89 -3.08 -14.61
C ALA A 46 -23.97 -1.86 -14.44
N ARG A 47 -24.17 -1.12 -13.35
CA ARG A 47 -23.36 0.07 -13.02
C ARG A 47 -22.26 -0.33 -12.05
N LEU A 48 -21.07 0.25 -12.22
CA LEU A 48 -19.96 0.05 -11.28
C LEU A 48 -20.28 0.51 -9.85
N ALA A 49 -21.19 1.49 -9.69
CA ALA A 49 -21.65 1.93 -8.38
C ALA A 49 -22.39 0.83 -7.58
N ASP A 50 -22.94 -0.16 -8.29
CA ASP A 50 -23.68 -1.29 -7.72
C ASP A 50 -22.79 -2.56 -7.63
N ALA A 51 -21.48 -2.45 -7.94
CA ALA A 51 -20.54 -3.56 -7.92
C ALA A 51 -20.27 -4.06 -6.49
N SER A 52 -19.93 -5.35 -6.36
CA SER A 52 -19.54 -5.89 -5.06
C SER A 52 -18.29 -5.20 -4.51
N PRO A 53 -18.07 -5.23 -3.17
CA PRO A 53 -16.90 -4.59 -2.57
C PRO A 53 -15.56 -5.06 -3.15
N GLY A 54 -15.48 -6.32 -3.58
CA GLY A 54 -14.28 -6.89 -4.19
C GLY A 54 -13.99 -6.28 -5.56
N VAL A 55 -15.02 -6.22 -6.40
CA VAL A 55 -14.91 -5.61 -7.74
C VAL A 55 -14.66 -4.11 -7.63
N ALA A 56 -15.42 -3.40 -6.81
CA ALA A 56 -15.23 -1.97 -6.57
C ALA A 56 -13.78 -1.66 -6.12
N ASN A 57 -13.24 -2.44 -5.19
CA ASN A 57 -11.85 -2.29 -4.74
C ASN A 57 -10.84 -2.50 -5.87
N LEU A 58 -11.05 -3.48 -6.75
CA LEU A 58 -10.18 -3.68 -7.91
C LEU A 58 -10.25 -2.52 -8.91
N PHE A 59 -11.44 -1.96 -9.15
CA PHE A 59 -11.60 -0.79 -10.00
C PHE A 59 -10.95 0.46 -9.40
N THR A 60 -11.05 0.68 -8.09
CA THR A 60 -10.32 1.77 -7.41
C THR A 60 -8.81 1.62 -7.56
N LEU A 61 -8.28 0.41 -7.41
CA LEU A 61 -6.85 0.18 -7.62
C LEU A 61 -6.46 0.36 -9.10
N LEU A 62 -7.30 -0.09 -10.02
CA LEU A 62 -7.07 0.05 -11.45
C LEU A 62 -7.03 1.53 -11.88
N GLU A 63 -7.93 2.36 -11.36
CA GLU A 63 -7.95 3.80 -11.61
C GLU A 63 -6.64 4.49 -11.19
N VAL A 64 -6.08 4.07 -10.04
CA VAL A 64 -4.84 4.65 -9.50
C VAL A 64 -3.59 4.15 -10.23
N PHE A 65 -3.50 2.84 -10.50
CA PHE A 65 -2.26 2.21 -10.99
C PHE A 65 -2.24 1.98 -12.49
N ALA A 66 -3.40 1.88 -13.15
CA ALA A 66 -3.53 1.66 -14.58
C ALA A 66 -4.70 2.47 -15.17
N PRO A 67 -4.68 3.81 -15.04
CA PRO A 67 -5.78 4.67 -15.50
C PRO A 67 -6.10 4.49 -17.00
N ASP A 68 -5.10 4.20 -17.84
CA ASP A 68 -5.31 3.97 -19.28
C ASP A 68 -6.10 2.68 -19.57
N ALA A 69 -6.02 1.68 -18.70
CA ALA A 69 -6.76 0.44 -18.84
C ALA A 69 -8.17 0.53 -18.24
N TYR A 70 -8.42 1.51 -17.36
CA TYR A 70 -9.69 1.64 -16.64
C TYR A 70 -10.91 1.74 -17.57
N PRO A 71 -10.94 2.61 -18.61
CA PRO A 71 -12.12 2.76 -19.47
C PRO A 71 -12.54 1.44 -20.12
N ARG A 72 -11.55 0.68 -20.62
CA ARG A 72 -11.77 -0.61 -21.26
C ARG A 72 -12.46 -1.62 -20.34
N PHE A 73 -12.02 -1.69 -19.07
CA PHE A 73 -12.62 -2.61 -18.12
C PHE A 73 -13.96 -2.12 -17.59
N ALA A 74 -14.16 -0.80 -17.47
CA ALA A 74 -15.43 -0.21 -17.07
C ALA A 74 -16.53 -0.45 -18.13
N GLU A 75 -16.17 -0.32 -19.41
CA GLU A 75 -17.02 -0.67 -20.54
C GLU A 75 -17.34 -2.17 -20.53
N ALA A 76 -16.32 -3.04 -20.44
CA ALA A 76 -16.53 -4.48 -20.39
C ALA A 76 -17.39 -4.93 -19.19
N TYR A 77 -17.28 -4.24 -18.05
CA TYR A 77 -18.16 -4.48 -16.90
C TYR A 77 -19.61 -4.14 -17.24
N THR A 78 -19.84 -2.95 -17.81
CA THR A 78 -21.17 -2.48 -18.20
C THR A 78 -21.79 -3.36 -19.29
N GLU A 79 -20.99 -3.90 -20.21
CA GLU A 79 -21.46 -4.81 -21.27
C GLU A 79 -21.73 -6.24 -20.79
N GLY A 80 -21.31 -6.60 -19.57
CA GLY A 80 -21.36 -7.96 -19.06
C GLY A 80 -20.35 -8.91 -19.73
N THR A 81 -19.26 -8.37 -20.27
CA THR A 81 -18.21 -9.12 -21.01
C THR A 81 -16.88 -9.19 -20.27
N ILE A 82 -16.79 -8.54 -19.09
CA ILE A 82 -15.57 -8.46 -18.30
C ILE A 82 -14.99 -9.82 -17.93
N ARG A 83 -13.67 -9.94 -18.09
CA ARG A 83 -12.87 -11.04 -17.56
C ARG A 83 -12.06 -10.57 -16.36
N TYR A 84 -12.49 -10.92 -15.16
CA TYR A 84 -11.78 -10.51 -13.93
C TYR A 84 -10.35 -11.06 -13.85
N SER A 85 -10.07 -12.22 -14.45
CA SER A 85 -8.71 -12.77 -14.55
C SER A 85 -7.77 -11.83 -15.30
N GLU A 86 -8.24 -11.25 -16.40
CA GLU A 86 -7.48 -10.30 -17.21
C GLU A 86 -7.32 -8.95 -16.49
N LEU A 87 -8.39 -8.44 -15.85
CA LEU A 87 -8.31 -7.24 -15.01
C LEU A 87 -7.25 -7.39 -13.93
N LYS A 88 -7.28 -8.52 -13.20
CA LYS A 88 -6.30 -8.84 -12.16
C LYS A 88 -4.88 -8.91 -12.70
N GLN A 89 -4.69 -9.46 -13.90
CA GLN A 89 -3.37 -9.54 -14.53
C GLN A 89 -2.83 -8.15 -14.87
N VAL A 90 -3.62 -7.33 -15.56
CA VAL A 90 -3.24 -5.95 -15.92
C VAL A 90 -2.93 -5.12 -14.67
N LEU A 91 -3.79 -5.21 -13.64
CA LEU A 91 -3.56 -4.53 -12.38
C LEU A 91 -2.29 -5.02 -11.68
N ALA A 92 -2.02 -6.32 -11.68
CA ALA A 92 -0.83 -6.87 -11.04
C ALA A 92 0.45 -6.36 -11.71
N ASP A 93 0.51 -6.36 -13.04
CA ASP A 93 1.67 -5.86 -13.77
C ASP A 93 1.86 -4.35 -13.55
N ALA A 94 0.79 -3.56 -13.53
CA ALA A 94 0.85 -2.14 -13.19
C ALA A 94 1.38 -1.88 -11.77
N LEU A 95 0.93 -2.67 -10.79
CA LEU A 95 1.44 -2.60 -9.41
C LEU A 95 2.92 -2.99 -9.32
N VAL A 96 3.36 -4.00 -10.06
CA VAL A 96 4.77 -4.41 -10.13
C VAL A 96 5.63 -3.25 -10.65
N GLU A 97 5.21 -2.58 -11.71
CA GLU A 97 5.93 -1.42 -12.25
C GLU A 97 5.92 -0.24 -11.28
N ALA A 98 4.76 0.11 -10.73
CA ALA A 98 4.64 1.23 -9.79
C ALA A 98 5.50 1.04 -8.53
N LEU A 99 5.65 -0.19 -8.04
CA LEU A 99 6.45 -0.51 -6.85
C LEU A 99 7.92 -0.79 -7.16
N ARG A 100 8.31 -0.96 -8.43
CA ARG A 100 9.70 -1.18 -8.86
C ARG A 100 10.70 -0.18 -8.25
N PRO A 101 10.53 1.16 -8.39
CA PRO A 101 11.52 2.12 -7.88
C PRO A 101 11.67 2.06 -6.36
N ILE A 102 10.58 1.81 -5.62
CA ILE A 102 10.61 1.65 -4.16
C ILE A 102 11.41 0.40 -3.78
N ARG A 103 11.18 -0.72 -4.47
CA ARG A 103 11.88 -1.99 -4.23
C ARG A 103 13.36 -1.90 -4.56
N GLU A 104 13.72 -1.24 -5.65
CA GLU A 104 15.12 -1.01 -6.04
C GLU A 104 15.83 -0.14 -5.00
N ARG A 105 15.21 0.97 -4.57
CA ARG A 105 15.79 1.83 -3.52
C ARG A 105 15.92 1.10 -2.19
N TYR A 106 14.93 0.29 -1.82
CA TYR A 106 14.97 -0.55 -0.63
C TYR A 106 16.14 -1.54 -0.70
N ARG A 107 16.27 -2.31 -1.79
CA ARG A 107 17.35 -3.28 -1.98
C ARG A 107 18.73 -2.61 -1.96
N TYR A 108 18.85 -1.43 -2.58
CA TYR A 108 20.07 -0.63 -2.51
C TYR A 108 20.44 -0.29 -1.06
N LEU A 109 19.49 0.22 -0.25
CA LEU A 109 19.76 0.63 1.14
C LEU A 109 20.04 -0.57 2.05
N VAL A 110 19.32 -1.69 1.86
CA VAL A 110 19.56 -2.93 2.62
C VAL A 110 20.96 -3.49 2.34
N SER A 111 21.44 -3.38 1.10
CA SER A 111 22.83 -3.77 0.76
C SER A 111 23.90 -2.83 1.32
N ARG A 112 23.51 -1.65 1.83
CA ARG A 112 24.41 -0.60 2.35
C ARG A 112 24.00 -0.18 3.77
N PRO A 113 24.09 -1.09 4.76
CA PRO A 113 23.66 -0.80 6.12
C PRO A 113 24.40 0.39 6.75
N GLN A 114 25.66 0.65 6.35
CA GLN A 114 26.42 1.80 6.84
C GLN A 114 25.80 3.15 6.41
N GLU A 115 25.35 3.28 5.17
CA GLU A 115 24.64 4.49 4.68
C GLU A 115 23.38 4.74 5.51
N VAL A 116 22.64 3.68 5.86
CA VAL A 116 21.46 3.77 6.73
C VAL A 116 21.86 4.26 8.13
N TRP A 117 22.92 3.71 8.71
CA TRP A 117 23.41 4.13 10.03
C TRP A 117 23.86 5.59 10.05
N GLU A 118 24.52 6.06 8.99
CA GLU A 118 24.92 7.46 8.86
C GLU A 118 23.70 8.40 8.82
N ILE A 119 22.69 8.05 8.02
CA ILE A 119 21.42 8.79 7.97
C ILE A 119 20.76 8.83 9.35
N LEU A 120 20.71 7.70 10.06
CA LEU A 120 20.13 7.62 11.40
C LEU A 120 20.91 8.44 12.43
N ARG A 121 22.24 8.40 12.41
CA ARG A 121 23.10 9.22 13.29
C ARG A 121 22.91 10.71 13.02
N ALA A 122 22.88 11.12 11.76
CA ALA A 122 22.64 12.51 11.38
C ALA A 122 21.23 12.97 11.79
N GLY A 123 20.22 12.11 11.63
CA GLY A 123 18.86 12.35 12.13
C GLY A 123 18.83 12.52 13.65
N ALA A 124 19.48 11.62 14.39
CA ALA A 124 19.57 11.68 15.85
C ALA A 124 20.29 12.95 16.33
N ALA A 125 21.41 13.34 15.69
CA ALA A 125 22.13 14.57 16.03
C ALA A 125 21.25 15.82 15.87
N ARG A 126 20.39 15.86 14.84
CA ARG A 126 19.42 16.96 14.63
C ARG A 126 18.26 16.94 15.61
N ALA A 127 17.73 15.76 15.92
CA ALA A 127 16.57 15.62 16.80
C ALA A 127 16.91 15.79 18.29
N ARG A 128 18.14 15.44 18.70
CA ARG A 128 18.54 15.39 20.11
C ARG A 128 18.45 16.73 20.83
N PRO A 129 18.91 17.88 20.29
CA PRO A 129 18.77 19.17 20.98
C PRO A 129 17.31 19.53 21.26
N VAL A 130 16.40 19.25 20.32
CA VAL A 130 14.96 19.50 20.48
C VAL A 130 14.39 18.63 21.61
N ALA A 131 14.66 17.34 21.58
CA ALA A 131 14.20 16.41 22.62
C ALA A 131 14.76 16.75 24.01
N VAL A 132 16.04 17.15 24.08
CA VAL A 132 16.68 17.58 25.33
C VAL A 132 16.02 18.84 25.88
N ALA A 133 15.77 19.86 25.04
CA ALA A 133 15.12 21.09 25.48
C ALA A 133 13.73 20.82 26.08
N THR A 134 12.92 19.99 25.41
CA THR A 134 11.59 19.59 25.92
C THR A 134 11.71 18.80 27.23
N MET A 135 12.60 17.81 27.30
CA MET A 135 12.77 17.01 28.52
C MET A 135 13.30 17.82 29.70
N ASP A 136 14.10 18.84 29.44
CA ASP A 136 14.63 19.73 30.47
C ASP A 136 13.53 20.62 31.05
N GLU A 137 12.62 21.12 30.21
CA GLU A 137 11.42 21.81 30.66
C GLU A 137 10.52 20.89 31.49
N VAL A 138 10.26 19.67 31.01
CA VAL A 138 9.47 18.66 31.76
C VAL A 138 10.10 18.40 33.13
N ARG A 139 11.42 18.18 33.20
CA ARG A 139 12.12 17.92 34.47
C ARG A 139 12.05 19.09 35.43
N ARG A 140 12.18 20.34 34.96
CA ARG A 140 12.00 21.54 35.81
C ARG A 140 10.60 21.60 36.38
N ARG A 141 9.57 21.46 35.53
CA ARG A 141 8.16 21.51 35.95
C ARG A 141 7.78 20.39 36.93
N MET A 142 8.41 19.22 36.80
CA MET A 142 8.20 18.07 37.68
C MET A 142 9.05 18.13 38.97
N GLY A 143 9.89 19.17 39.16
CA GLY A 143 10.79 19.29 40.31
C GLY A 143 11.95 18.28 40.30
N LEU A 144 12.23 17.64 39.17
CA LEU A 144 13.28 16.62 39.01
C LEU A 144 14.65 17.21 38.66
N ARG A 145 14.70 18.50 38.37
CA ARG A 145 15.92 19.29 38.36
C ARG A 145 15.71 20.45 39.33
N GLY A 146 16.50 20.47 40.41
CA GLY A 146 16.48 21.56 41.35
C GLY A 146 16.95 22.84 40.67
N ASP A 147 16.25 23.95 40.92
CA ASP A 147 16.75 25.29 40.63
C ASP A 147 17.87 25.60 41.65
N GLY A 148 19.07 25.04 41.44
CA GLY A 148 20.22 25.30 42.31
C GLY A 148 21.24 24.16 42.40
N ALA A 149 22.27 24.23 41.56
CA ALA A 149 23.67 23.95 41.85
C ALA A 149 24.54 24.63 40.78
#